data_AF-A0A923XYY8-F1
#
_entry.id   AF-A0A923XYY8-F1
#
_cell.length_a   1.000
_cell.length_b   1.000
_cell.length_c   1.000
_cell.angle_alpha   90.00
_cell.angle_beta   90.00
_cell.angle_gamma   90.00
#
_symmetry.space_group_name_H-M   'P 1'
#
loop_
_entity.id
_entity.type
_entity.pdbx_description
1 polymer ?
#
loop_
_entity_poly.entity_id
_entity_poly.type
_entity_poly.pdbx_seq_one_letter_code
_entity_poly.pdbx_strand_id
1 'polypeptide(L)'
;MTDSVYIASNITFNNLAPLSTYLGKPGDPAKGGVEFAEYQRRQAQHATAEVASMLDTTRFIARAQDIYGYSNFVCDTSGSICEVVKASDPADPVMTELSQHLLMVWIKGSDAHKAELARRFDRAPKPMYYRPEFLLTLWAEFCNGRDTIDPDAFLRFGYARLLEARQPRYAAMAQWGVTVTAEEVARVHDAAGFDDLIAAALDRKAAAA
;
A
#
# COMPACT_ATOMS: atom_id res chain seq x y z
N MET A 1 -5.03 -28.39 -32.11
CA MET A 1 -5.97 -27.38 -31.57
C MET A 1 -5.36 -26.03 -31.85
N THR A 2 -6.05 -25.16 -32.59
CA THR A 2 -5.61 -23.78 -32.82
C THR A 2 -6.32 -22.90 -31.78
N ASP A 3 -5.57 -22.20 -30.94
CA ASP A 3 -6.14 -21.21 -30.03
C ASP A 3 -6.67 -20.02 -30.83
N SER A 4 -7.96 -20.08 -31.18
CA SER A 4 -8.62 -19.06 -32.01
C SER A 4 -8.79 -17.72 -31.28
N VAL A 5 -8.62 -17.69 -29.95
CA VAL A 5 -8.72 -16.48 -29.13
C VAL A 5 -7.67 -16.55 -28.01
N TYR A 6 -6.84 -15.50 -27.93
CA TYR A 6 -5.91 -15.28 -26.83
C TYR A 6 -6.34 -14.01 -26.08
N ILE A 7 -6.66 -14.16 -24.79
CA ILE A 7 -6.94 -13.05 -23.88
C ILE A 7 -5.85 -13.07 -22.80
N ALA A 8 -5.08 -12.00 -22.70
CA ALA A 8 -4.08 -11.82 -21.67
C ALA A 8 -4.24 -10.47 -20.97
N SER A 9 -3.84 -10.44 -19.70
CA SER A 9 -3.75 -9.19 -18.95
C SER A 9 -2.59 -8.36 -19.45
N ASN A 10 -2.79 -7.05 -19.60
CA ASN A 10 -1.70 -6.09 -19.84
C ASN A 10 -0.93 -5.74 -18.56
N ILE A 11 -1.36 -6.27 -17.41
CA ILE A 11 -0.63 -6.16 -16.14
C ILE A 11 0.49 -7.19 -16.14
N THR A 12 1.71 -6.73 -15.87
CA THR A 12 2.89 -7.59 -15.68
C THR A 12 3.59 -7.19 -14.39
N PHE A 13 4.54 -8.02 -13.91
CA PHE A 13 5.34 -7.69 -12.72
C PHE A 13 6.02 -6.32 -12.81
N ASN A 14 6.43 -5.91 -14.01
CA ASN A 14 7.11 -4.64 -14.25
C ASN A 14 6.17 -3.53 -14.76
N ASN A 15 4.86 -3.81 -14.91
CA ASN A 15 3.88 -2.85 -15.42
C ASN A 15 2.57 -2.88 -14.64
N LEU A 16 2.51 -2.02 -13.63
CA LEU A 16 1.30 -1.73 -12.86
C LEU A 16 0.53 -0.52 -13.40
N ALA A 17 0.89 0.00 -14.58
CA ALA A 17 0.18 1.12 -15.20
C ALA A 17 -1.32 0.85 -15.40
N PRO A 18 -1.78 -0.35 -15.81
CA PRO A 18 -3.22 -0.59 -15.98
C PRO A 18 -4.02 -0.42 -14.68
N LEU A 19 -3.46 -0.82 -13.53
CA LEU A 19 -4.08 -0.59 -12.22
C LEU A 19 -4.17 0.91 -11.91
N SER A 20 -3.09 1.65 -12.17
CA SER A 20 -3.05 3.10 -11.97
C SER A 20 -4.06 3.81 -12.89
N THR A 21 -4.11 3.44 -14.16
CA THR A 21 -5.08 3.96 -15.13
C THR A 21 -6.52 3.65 -14.71
N TYR A 22 -6.77 2.45 -14.18
CA TYR A 22 -8.09 2.10 -13.67
C TYR A 22 -8.49 2.95 -12.47
N LEU A 23 -7.62 3.08 -11.45
CA LEU A 23 -7.90 3.90 -10.27
C LEU A 23 -8.17 5.36 -10.64
N GLY A 24 -7.34 5.92 -11.51
CA GLY A 24 -7.47 7.30 -11.98
C GLY A 24 -7.31 8.35 -10.87
N LYS A 25 -7.75 9.57 -11.17
CA LYS A 25 -7.58 10.75 -10.33
C LYS A 25 -8.91 11.52 -10.36
N PRO A 26 -9.48 11.96 -9.22
CA PRO A 26 -10.77 12.63 -9.26
C PRO A 26 -10.61 14.05 -9.79
N GLY A 27 -11.53 14.50 -10.65
CA GLY A 27 -11.54 15.85 -11.20
C GLY A 27 -11.93 15.92 -12.67
N ASP A 28 -11.59 17.02 -13.31
CA ASP A 28 -11.99 17.37 -14.67
C ASP A 28 -11.55 16.31 -15.72
N PRO A 29 -12.52 15.66 -16.41
CA PRO A 29 -12.22 14.69 -17.46
C PRO A 29 -11.37 15.25 -18.62
N ALA A 30 -11.49 16.54 -18.94
CA ALA A 30 -10.68 17.18 -19.97
C ALA A 30 -9.18 17.25 -19.59
N LYS A 31 -8.88 17.12 -18.29
CA LYS A 31 -7.51 17.03 -17.73
C LYS A 31 -7.10 15.59 -17.38
N GLY A 32 -7.84 14.59 -17.86
CA GLY A 32 -7.61 13.18 -17.53
C GLY A 32 -8.11 12.79 -16.14
N GLY A 33 -9.03 13.57 -15.56
CA GLY A 33 -9.73 13.26 -14.34
C GLY A 33 -10.86 12.25 -14.52
N VAL A 34 -11.37 11.78 -13.39
CA VAL A 34 -12.52 10.88 -13.28
C VAL A 34 -13.57 11.59 -12.43
N GLU A 35 -14.83 11.52 -12.88
CA GLU A 35 -15.97 12.00 -12.10
C GLU A 35 -15.96 11.42 -10.69
N PHE A 36 -16.24 12.24 -9.69
CA PHE A 36 -15.97 11.87 -8.29
C PHE A 36 -16.77 10.63 -7.83
N ALA A 37 -18.00 10.44 -8.32
CA ALA A 37 -18.79 9.25 -8.03
C ALA A 37 -18.16 7.97 -8.62
N GLU A 38 -17.66 8.04 -9.85
CA GLU A 38 -16.97 6.92 -10.50
C GLU A 38 -15.62 6.64 -9.84
N TYR A 39 -14.90 7.68 -9.42
CA TYR A 39 -13.68 7.55 -8.64
C TYR A 39 -13.92 6.82 -7.32
N GLN A 40 -14.96 7.19 -6.56
CA GLN A 40 -15.33 6.48 -5.32
C GLN A 40 -15.66 5.00 -5.57
N ARG A 41 -16.41 4.69 -6.64
CA ARG A 41 -16.70 3.30 -7.03
C ARG A 41 -15.41 2.50 -7.26
N ARG A 42 -14.45 3.08 -8.00
CA ARG A 42 -13.13 2.46 -8.28
C ARG A 42 -12.31 2.27 -7.01
N GLN A 43 -12.34 3.24 -6.08
CA GLN A 43 -11.67 3.12 -4.78
C GLN A 43 -12.25 1.97 -3.96
N ALA A 44 -13.58 1.84 -3.90
CA ALA A 44 -14.23 0.74 -3.19
C ALA A 44 -13.82 -0.63 -3.74
N GLN A 45 -13.76 -0.76 -5.07
CA GLN A 45 -13.31 -1.99 -5.72
C GLN A 45 -11.84 -2.29 -5.45
N HIS A 46 -10.98 -1.27 -5.44
CA HIS A 46 -9.59 -1.44 -5.06
C HIS A 46 -9.44 -1.88 -3.60
N ALA A 47 -10.23 -1.34 -2.67
CA ALA A 47 -10.24 -1.80 -1.28
C ALA A 47 -10.57 -3.30 -1.18
N THR A 48 -11.62 -3.75 -1.87
CA THR A 48 -11.99 -5.18 -1.92
C THR A 48 -10.87 -6.03 -2.52
N ALA A 49 -10.26 -5.57 -3.62
CA ALA A 49 -9.17 -6.28 -4.28
C ALA A 49 -7.91 -6.34 -3.40
N GLU A 50 -7.58 -5.26 -2.68
CA GLU A 50 -6.45 -5.18 -1.77
C GLU A 50 -6.60 -6.20 -0.64
N VAL A 51 -7.76 -6.23 0.03
CA VAL A 51 -8.08 -7.22 1.07
C VAL A 51 -7.97 -8.65 0.53
N ALA A 52 -8.60 -8.92 -0.61
CA ALA A 52 -8.55 -10.24 -1.23
C ALA A 52 -7.10 -10.66 -1.57
N SER A 53 -6.28 -9.72 -2.07
CA SER A 53 -4.88 -10.00 -2.39
C SER A 53 -4.04 -10.34 -1.17
N MET A 54 -4.31 -9.69 -0.03
CA MET A 54 -3.63 -10.00 1.23
C MET A 54 -4.03 -11.39 1.76
N LEU A 55 -5.33 -11.73 1.71
CA LEU A 55 -5.82 -13.04 2.12
C LEU A 55 -5.36 -14.18 1.18
N ASP A 56 -5.06 -13.87 -0.08
CA ASP A 56 -4.49 -14.83 -1.03
C ASP A 56 -3.02 -15.19 -0.75
N THR A 57 -2.35 -14.46 0.15
CA THR A 57 -0.91 -14.63 0.44
C THR A 57 -0.57 -16.04 0.89
N THR A 58 -1.31 -16.62 1.83
CA THR A 58 -1.07 -17.97 2.35
C THR A 58 -1.20 -19.04 1.27
N ARG A 59 -2.20 -18.89 0.40
CA ARG A 59 -2.39 -19.76 -0.77
C ARG A 59 -1.20 -19.64 -1.73
N PHE A 60 -0.67 -18.43 -1.92
CA PHE A 60 0.48 -18.20 -2.77
C PHE A 60 1.77 -18.81 -2.20
N ILE A 61 1.98 -18.72 -0.89
CA ILE A 61 3.10 -19.38 -0.19
C ILE A 61 3.07 -20.89 -0.43
N ALA A 62 1.93 -21.54 -0.18
CA ALA A 62 1.79 -22.98 -0.40
C ALA A 62 2.06 -23.37 -1.86
N ARG A 63 1.48 -22.63 -2.81
CA ARG A 63 1.68 -22.88 -4.24
C ARG A 63 3.13 -22.67 -4.69
N ALA A 64 3.82 -21.66 -4.14
CA ALA A 64 5.22 -21.40 -4.44
C ALA A 64 6.12 -22.56 -3.98
N GLN A 65 5.83 -23.12 -2.80
CA GLN A 65 6.50 -24.32 -2.31
C GLN A 65 6.18 -25.54 -3.19
N ASP A 66 4.91 -25.79 -3.51
CA ASP A 66 4.48 -26.99 -4.25
C ASP A 66 5.03 -27.03 -5.68
N ILE A 67 5.06 -25.89 -6.37
CA ILE A 67 5.45 -25.82 -7.79
C ILE A 67 6.95 -25.60 -7.95
N TYR A 68 7.54 -24.73 -7.12
CA TYR A 68 8.92 -24.27 -7.31
C TYR A 68 9.87 -24.66 -6.20
N GLY A 69 9.37 -25.24 -5.09
CA GLY A 69 10.20 -25.61 -3.94
C GLY A 69 10.74 -24.42 -3.15
N TYR A 70 10.10 -23.24 -3.23
CA TYR A 70 10.56 -22.05 -2.52
C TYR A 70 10.25 -22.11 -1.02
N SER A 71 11.29 -22.36 -0.21
CA SER A 71 11.17 -22.45 1.25
C SER A 71 10.93 -21.11 1.95
N ASN A 72 11.27 -20.00 1.31
CA ASN A 72 11.20 -18.65 1.88
C ASN A 72 10.34 -17.74 1.01
N PHE A 73 9.52 -16.91 1.64
CA PHE A 73 8.63 -15.98 0.95
C PHE A 73 8.74 -14.57 1.57
N VAL A 74 8.86 -13.56 0.71
CA VAL A 74 8.90 -12.15 1.09
C VAL A 74 7.84 -11.41 0.28
N CYS A 75 6.98 -10.66 0.96
CA CYS A 75 5.93 -9.85 0.34
C CYS A 75 6.15 -8.38 0.65
N ASP A 76 6.46 -7.60 -0.39
CA ASP A 76 6.35 -6.14 -0.33
C ASP A 76 4.89 -5.75 -0.56
N THR A 77 4.26 -5.23 0.50
CA THR A 77 2.83 -4.90 0.47
C THR A 77 2.62 -3.48 -0.05
N SER A 78 1.43 -3.22 -0.62
CA SER A 78 1.10 -1.85 -1.00
C SER A 78 1.02 -0.97 0.26
N GLY A 79 1.39 0.31 0.13
CA GLY A 79 1.21 1.26 1.23
C GLY A 79 -0.25 1.55 1.59
N SER A 80 -1.22 1.01 0.84
CA SER A 80 -2.65 1.11 1.14
C SER A 80 -3.15 0.03 2.10
N ILE A 81 -2.35 -0.99 2.42
CA ILE A 81 -2.74 -2.05 3.36
C ILE A 81 -3.26 -1.47 4.68
N CYS A 82 -2.61 -0.42 5.21
CA CYS A 82 -2.98 0.21 6.47
C CYS A 82 -4.34 0.96 6.43
N GLU A 83 -4.88 1.16 5.23
CA GLU A 83 -6.16 1.81 4.98
C GLU A 83 -7.31 0.81 4.81
N VAL A 84 -7.01 -0.48 4.63
CA VAL A 84 -8.03 -1.53 4.42
C VAL A 84 -8.11 -2.53 5.58
N VAL A 85 -7.28 -2.35 6.60
CA VAL A 85 -7.29 -3.14 7.84
C VAL A 85 -7.59 -2.27 9.05
N LYS A 86 -8.08 -2.91 10.11
CA LYS A 86 -8.28 -2.31 11.42
C LYS A 86 -7.30 -2.93 12.41
N ALA A 87 -6.02 -2.58 12.30
CA ALA A 87 -4.95 -3.21 13.09
C ALA A 87 -5.04 -3.05 14.62
N SER A 88 -5.88 -2.15 15.13
CA SER A 88 -6.18 -2.08 16.57
C SER A 88 -7.14 -3.17 17.04
N ASP A 89 -7.79 -3.87 16.11
CA ASP A 89 -8.72 -4.96 16.36
C ASP A 89 -7.95 -6.29 16.32
N PRO A 90 -7.76 -6.98 17.45
CA PRO A 90 -7.01 -8.24 17.50
C PRO A 90 -7.68 -9.38 16.73
N ALA A 91 -8.92 -9.20 16.26
CA ALA A 91 -9.63 -10.14 15.41
C ALA A 91 -9.74 -9.66 13.96
N ASP A 92 -8.97 -8.65 13.53
CA ASP A 92 -8.93 -8.25 12.13
C ASP A 92 -8.50 -9.45 11.26
N PRO A 93 -9.29 -9.82 10.24
CA PRO A 93 -9.07 -11.05 9.49
C PRO A 93 -7.79 -11.02 8.66
N VAL A 94 -7.43 -9.87 8.08
CA VAL A 94 -6.22 -9.73 7.28
C VAL A 94 -4.99 -9.78 8.18
N MET A 95 -5.00 -9.02 9.28
CA MET A 95 -3.87 -8.99 10.21
C MET A 95 -3.65 -10.35 10.88
N THR A 96 -4.74 -11.04 11.23
CA THR A 96 -4.69 -12.39 11.81
C THR A 96 -4.10 -13.38 10.82
N GLU A 97 -4.62 -13.46 9.60
CA GLU A 97 -4.12 -14.37 8.57
C GLU A 97 -2.63 -14.13 8.29
N LEU A 98 -2.25 -12.87 8.04
CA LEU A 98 -0.86 -12.54 7.72
C LEU A 98 0.09 -12.85 8.89
N SER A 99 -0.27 -12.47 10.13
CA SER A 99 0.60 -12.68 11.29
C SER A 99 0.78 -14.14 11.71
N GLN A 100 -0.14 -15.04 11.31
CA GLN A 100 0.00 -16.48 11.54
C GLN A 100 1.03 -17.13 10.61
N HIS A 101 1.26 -16.53 9.43
CA HIS A 101 2.08 -17.13 8.38
C HIS A 101 3.35 -16.33 8.04
N LEU A 102 3.42 -15.06 8.45
CA LEU A 102 4.49 -14.14 8.10
C LEU A 102 4.92 -13.31 9.30
N LEU A 103 6.21 -12.95 9.30
CA LEU A 103 6.69 -11.87 10.16
C LEU A 103 6.30 -10.53 9.54
N MET A 104 5.40 -9.80 10.19
CA MET A 104 5.05 -8.45 9.80
C MET A 104 6.23 -7.50 10.10
N VAL A 105 6.69 -6.75 9.09
CA VAL A 105 7.82 -5.82 9.25
C VAL A 105 7.39 -4.42 8.81
N TRP A 106 7.36 -3.48 9.75
CA TRP A 106 7.17 -2.08 9.43
C TRP A 106 8.50 -1.38 9.19
N ILE A 107 8.71 -0.86 7.97
CA ILE A 107 9.80 0.05 7.66
C ILE A 107 9.37 1.47 8.00
N LYS A 108 9.76 1.93 9.18
CA LYS A 108 9.45 3.28 9.68
C LYS A 108 10.37 4.31 9.01
N GLY A 109 9.76 5.19 8.22
CA GLY A 109 10.45 6.33 7.63
C GLY A 109 10.70 7.45 8.64
N SER A 110 11.84 8.13 8.51
CA SER A 110 12.14 9.37 9.21
C SER A 110 11.35 10.57 8.66
N ASP A 111 11.39 11.70 9.35
CA ASP A 111 10.78 12.95 8.85
C ASP A 111 11.40 13.39 7.53
N ALA A 112 12.73 13.23 7.38
CA ALA A 112 13.43 13.47 6.11
C ALA A 112 12.94 12.54 5.00
N HIS A 113 12.70 11.26 5.31
CA HIS A 113 12.13 10.30 4.35
C HIS A 113 10.72 10.71 3.91
N LYS A 114 9.86 11.14 4.84
CA LYS A 114 8.51 11.65 4.52
C LYS A 114 8.56 12.88 3.61
N ALA A 115 9.47 13.83 3.88
CA ALA A 115 9.65 15.02 3.05
C ALA A 115 10.11 14.65 1.63
N GLU A 116 11.04 13.70 1.50
CA GLU A 116 11.50 13.21 0.20
C GLU A 116 10.38 12.49 -0.58
N LEU A 117 9.54 11.69 0.09
CA LEU A 117 8.36 11.08 -0.53
C LEU A 117 7.39 12.15 -1.07
N ALA A 118 7.10 13.19 -0.28
CA ALA A 118 6.25 14.30 -0.71
C ALA A 118 6.83 15.03 -1.93
N ARG A 119 8.13 15.32 -1.93
CA ARG A 119 8.83 15.96 -3.04
C ARG A 119 8.78 15.11 -4.33
N ARG A 120 8.99 13.80 -4.22
CA ARG A 120 8.90 12.88 -5.37
C ARG A 120 7.48 12.79 -5.92
N PHE A 121 6.49 12.75 -5.03
CA PHE A 121 5.09 12.69 -5.41
C PHE A 121 4.63 13.97 -6.12
N ASP A 122 5.10 15.14 -5.67
CA ASP A 122 4.75 16.42 -6.29
C ASP A 122 5.17 16.49 -7.78
N ARG A 123 6.33 15.90 -8.10
CA ARG A 123 6.85 15.82 -9.48
C ARG A 123 6.02 14.91 -10.38
N ALA A 124 5.44 13.85 -9.84
CA ALA A 124 4.70 12.84 -10.59
C ALA A 124 3.59 12.23 -9.73
N PRO A 125 2.46 12.94 -9.54
CA PRO A 125 1.37 12.47 -8.70
C PRO A 125 0.74 11.23 -9.33
N LYS A 126 0.81 10.12 -8.59
CA LYS A 126 0.22 8.84 -8.99
C LYS A 126 -1.10 8.61 -8.24
N PRO A 127 -2.06 7.88 -8.84
CA PRO A 127 -3.27 7.44 -8.15
C PRO A 127 -2.97 6.79 -6.80
N MET A 128 -3.76 7.15 -5.79
CA MET A 128 -3.63 6.66 -4.41
C MET A 128 -5.00 6.17 -3.93
N TYR A 129 -5.00 5.17 -3.06
CA TYR A 129 -6.19 4.79 -2.30
C TYR A 129 -6.36 5.65 -1.04
N TYR A 130 -7.60 6.03 -0.77
CA TYR A 130 -8.04 6.77 0.41
C TYR A 130 -9.20 6.03 1.06
N ARG A 131 -9.24 5.96 2.39
CA ARG A 131 -10.44 5.50 3.08
C ARG A 131 -11.62 6.43 2.77
N PRO A 132 -12.84 5.90 2.63
CA PRO A 132 -14.00 6.68 2.18
C PRO A 132 -14.21 7.98 2.97
N GLU A 133 -14.15 7.92 4.31
CA GLU A 133 -14.41 9.08 5.16
C GLU A 133 -13.34 10.15 4.98
N PHE A 134 -12.07 9.73 4.93
CA PHE A 134 -10.94 10.64 4.73
C PHE A 134 -10.97 11.28 3.34
N LEU A 135 -11.36 10.51 2.31
CA LEU A 135 -11.53 11.02 0.95
C LEU A 135 -12.61 12.11 0.89
N LEU A 136 -13.77 11.87 1.52
CA LEU A 136 -14.87 12.82 1.52
C LEU A 136 -14.49 14.13 2.21
N THR A 137 -13.79 14.07 3.35
CA THR A 137 -13.27 15.26 4.03
C THR A 137 -12.30 16.03 3.14
N LEU A 138 -11.29 15.36 2.59
CA LEU A 138 -10.32 16.01 1.69
C LEU A 138 -10.98 16.62 0.45
N TRP A 139 -11.95 15.91 -0.13
CA TRP A 139 -12.67 16.36 -1.31
C TRP A 139 -13.48 17.62 -1.03
N ALA A 140 -14.23 17.65 0.07
CA ALA A 140 -15.02 18.80 0.48
C ALA A 140 -14.13 20.04 0.74
N GLU A 141 -13.01 19.85 1.46
CA GLU A 141 -12.04 20.92 1.70
C GLU A 141 -11.43 21.44 0.40
N PHE A 142 -11.02 20.54 -0.50
CA PHE A 142 -10.38 20.91 -1.74
C PHE A 142 -11.34 21.64 -2.68
N CYS A 143 -12.58 21.17 -2.82
CA CYS A 143 -13.56 21.72 -3.76
C CYS A 143 -14.17 23.04 -3.31
N ASN A 144 -13.99 23.45 -2.04
CA ASN A 144 -14.60 24.66 -1.51
C ASN A 144 -14.25 25.90 -2.35
N GLY A 145 -15.26 26.50 -2.99
CA GLY A 145 -15.12 27.68 -3.85
C GLY A 145 -14.46 27.42 -5.21
N ARG A 146 -14.39 26.17 -5.68
CA ARG A 146 -13.82 25.80 -6.99
C ARG A 146 -14.86 25.26 -7.95
N ASP A 147 -14.89 25.82 -9.17
CA ASP A 147 -15.78 25.35 -10.24
C ASP A 147 -15.18 24.19 -11.03
N THR A 148 -13.84 24.11 -11.10
CA THR A 148 -13.12 23.06 -11.83
C THR A 148 -12.04 22.45 -10.94
N ILE A 149 -11.94 21.12 -11.00
CA ILE A 149 -11.01 20.35 -10.16
C ILE A 149 -9.88 19.83 -11.03
N ASP A 150 -8.68 20.34 -10.80
CA ASP A 150 -7.46 19.79 -11.39
C ASP A 150 -7.07 18.49 -10.66
N PRO A 151 -7.03 17.33 -11.34
CA PRO A 151 -6.81 16.05 -10.66
C PRO A 151 -5.44 15.95 -9.99
N ASP A 152 -4.39 16.53 -10.58
CA ASP A 152 -3.05 16.50 -10.01
C ASP A 152 -2.94 17.45 -8.82
N ALA A 153 -3.59 18.61 -8.88
CA ALA A 153 -3.66 19.52 -7.74
C ALA A 153 -4.37 18.88 -6.54
N PHE A 154 -5.45 18.11 -6.77
CA PHE A 154 -6.12 17.37 -5.69
C PHE A 154 -5.18 16.34 -5.04
N LEU A 155 -4.47 15.55 -5.84
CA LEU A 155 -3.53 14.55 -5.32
C LEU A 155 -2.39 15.18 -4.52
N ARG A 156 -1.80 16.28 -5.03
CA ARG A 156 -0.76 17.04 -4.31
C ARG A 156 -1.29 17.58 -2.98
N PHE A 157 -2.52 18.10 -2.97
CA PHE A 157 -3.17 18.58 -1.76
C PHE A 157 -3.38 17.45 -0.74
N GLY A 158 -3.80 16.27 -1.19
CA GLY A 158 -4.11 15.15 -0.31
C GLY A 158 -2.88 14.37 0.18
N TYR A 159 -1.77 14.36 -0.55
CA TYR A 159 -0.70 13.38 -0.31
C TYR A 159 0.03 13.56 1.03
N ALA A 160 0.46 14.77 1.37
CA ALA A 160 1.14 15.00 2.66
C ALA A 160 0.23 14.67 3.85
N ARG A 161 -1.05 15.07 3.77
CA ARG A 161 -2.09 14.76 4.75
C ARG A 161 -2.32 13.25 4.87
N LEU A 162 -2.33 12.54 3.74
CA LEU A 162 -2.46 11.08 3.71
C LEU A 162 -1.26 10.39 4.38
N LEU A 163 -0.02 10.83 4.11
CA LEU A 163 1.17 10.29 4.76
C LEU A 163 1.12 10.43 6.29
N GLU A 164 0.64 11.58 6.77
CA GLU A 164 0.45 11.86 8.19
C GLU A 164 -0.66 10.97 8.79
N ALA A 165 -1.83 10.92 8.15
CA ALA A 165 -2.97 10.11 8.58
C ALA A 165 -2.66 8.60 8.64
N ARG A 166 -1.70 8.12 7.83
CA ARG A 166 -1.22 6.74 7.81
C ARG A 166 -0.26 6.40 8.95
N GLN A 167 0.45 7.35 9.53
CA GLN A 167 1.43 7.08 10.60
C GLN A 167 0.85 6.30 11.78
N PRO A 168 -0.27 6.74 12.42
CA PRO A 168 -0.84 5.97 13.53
C PRO A 168 -1.36 4.60 13.11
N ARG A 169 -1.72 4.41 11.83
CA ARG A 169 -2.19 3.13 11.29
C ARG A 169 -1.06 2.13 11.14
N TYR A 170 0.05 2.56 10.55
CA TYR A 170 1.25 1.73 10.50
C TYR A 170 1.79 1.41 11.89
N ALA A 171 1.75 2.37 12.83
CA ALA A 171 2.15 2.12 14.20
C ALA A 171 1.28 1.06 14.89
N ALA A 172 -0.04 1.04 14.62
CA ALA A 172 -0.93 -0.01 15.10
C ALA A 172 -0.61 -1.37 14.46
N MET A 173 -0.35 -1.40 13.16
CA MET A 173 0.07 -2.63 12.46
C MET A 173 1.39 -3.19 13.02
N ALA A 174 2.34 -2.32 13.40
CA ALA A 174 3.63 -2.74 13.91
C ALA A 174 3.54 -3.56 15.22
N GLN A 175 2.43 -3.46 15.97
CA GLN A 175 2.23 -4.30 17.16
C GLN A 175 2.14 -5.80 16.82
N TRP A 176 1.68 -6.13 15.61
CA TRP A 176 1.57 -7.49 15.08
C TRP A 176 2.92 -8.06 14.63
N GLY A 177 3.99 -7.27 14.66
CA GLY A 177 5.27 -7.63 14.06
C GLY A 177 6.44 -6.87 14.67
N VAL A 178 7.45 -6.58 13.86
CA VAL A 178 8.64 -5.81 14.26
C VAL A 178 8.73 -4.49 13.50
N THR A 179 9.52 -3.57 14.03
CA THR A 179 9.83 -2.30 13.38
C THR A 179 11.32 -2.21 13.08
N VAL A 180 11.62 -1.79 11.86
CA VAL A 180 12.95 -1.38 11.39
C VAL A 180 12.86 0.04 10.83
N THR A 181 13.97 0.75 10.79
CA THR A 181 14.04 2.10 10.21
C THR A 181 14.47 2.05 8.75
N ALA A 182 14.07 3.04 7.96
CA ALA A 182 14.54 3.18 6.58
C ALA A 182 16.08 3.29 6.51
N GLU A 183 16.70 3.91 7.51
CA GLU A 183 18.15 4.06 7.63
C GLU A 183 18.87 2.74 7.93
N GLU A 184 18.28 1.84 8.72
CA GLU A 184 18.78 0.48 8.92
C GLU A 184 18.68 -0.34 7.63
N VAL A 185 17.52 -0.30 6.96
CA VAL A 185 17.30 -1.03 5.70
C VAL A 185 18.29 -0.56 4.61
N ALA A 186 18.60 0.73 4.54
CA ALA A 186 19.54 1.27 3.56
C ALA A 186 20.99 0.76 3.72
N ARG A 187 21.34 0.18 4.88
CA ARG A 187 22.66 -0.42 5.14
C ARG A 187 22.73 -1.90 4.78
N VAL A 188 21.60 -2.51 4.46
CA VAL A 188 21.53 -3.91 4.03
C VAL A 188 21.95 -4.01 2.57
N HIS A 189 22.94 -4.86 2.29
CA HIS A 189 23.52 -5.02 0.96
C HIS A 189 23.50 -6.47 0.46
N ASP A 190 23.19 -7.41 1.34
CA ASP A 190 23.13 -8.84 1.05
C ASP A 190 22.13 -9.55 1.99
N ALA A 191 21.98 -10.85 1.80
CA ALA A 191 21.07 -11.67 2.59
C ALA A 191 21.48 -11.76 4.06
N ALA A 192 22.77 -11.84 4.37
CA ALA A 192 23.26 -11.93 5.74
C ALA A 192 22.92 -10.65 6.53
N GLY A 193 23.13 -9.48 5.94
CA GLY A 193 22.75 -8.21 6.54
C GLY A 193 21.24 -8.05 6.72
N PHE A 194 20.42 -8.66 5.84
CA PHE A 194 18.97 -8.71 6.02
C PHE A 194 18.60 -9.56 7.24
N ASP A 195 19.17 -10.77 7.33
CA ASP A 195 18.93 -11.68 8.45
C ASP A 195 19.34 -11.03 9.79
N ASP A 196 20.51 -10.38 9.84
CA ASP A 196 21.01 -9.66 11.02
C ASP A 196 20.07 -8.52 11.44
N LEU A 197 19.56 -7.75 10.47
CA LEU A 197 18.61 -6.66 10.75
C LEU A 197 17.31 -7.19 11.35
N ILE A 198 16.76 -8.27 10.78
CA ILE A 198 15.52 -8.86 11.27
C ILE A 198 15.72 -9.51 12.64
N ALA A 199 16.83 -10.20 12.87
CA ALA A 199 17.20 -10.77 14.17
C ALA A 199 17.28 -9.66 15.24
N ALA A 200 17.98 -8.57 14.97
CA ALA A 200 18.06 -7.43 15.88
C ALA A 200 16.69 -6.81 16.17
N ALA A 201 15.78 -6.76 15.18
CA ALA A 201 14.44 -6.25 15.37
C ALA A 201 13.57 -7.16 16.26
N LEU A 202 13.73 -8.48 16.14
CA LEU A 202 13.08 -9.48 17.00
C LEU A 202 13.59 -9.37 18.44
N ASP A 203 14.91 -9.27 18.63
CA ASP A 203 15.53 -9.11 19.97
C ASP A 203 15.03 -7.84 20.66
N ARG A 204 14.94 -6.72 19.93
CA ARG A 204 14.37 -5.47 20.46
C ARG A 204 12.91 -5.64 20.89
N LYS A 205 12.11 -6.39 20.13
CA LYS A 205 10.71 -6.64 20.49
C LYS A 205 10.62 -7.50 21.75
N ALA A 206 11.42 -8.56 21.83
CA ALA A 206 11.45 -9.45 22.99
C ALA A 206 11.88 -8.71 24.28
N ALA A 207 12.83 -7.78 24.18
CA ALA A 207 13.29 -6.98 25.31
C ALA A 207 12.27 -5.92 25.80
N ALA A 208 11.30 -5.55 24.95
CA ALA A 208 10.28 -4.56 25.27
C ALA A 208 8.95 -5.16 25.76
N ALA A 209 8.80 -6.48 25.69
CA ALA A 209 7.62 -7.24 26.16
C ALA A 209 7.77 -7.64 27.63
#